data_AF-A0A1X6ZDV0-F1
#
_entry.id   AF-A0A1X6ZDV0-F1
#
_cell.length_a   1.000
_cell.length_b   1.000
_cell.length_c   1.000
_cell.angle_alpha   90.00
_cell.angle_beta   90.00
_cell.angle_gamma   90.00
#
_symmetry.space_group_name_H-M   'P 1'
#
loop_
_entity.id
_entity.type
_entity.pdbx_description
1 polymer ?
#
loop_
_entity_poly.entity_id
_entity_poly.type
_entity_poly.pdbx_seq_one_letter_code
_entity_poly.pdbx_strand_id
1 'polypeptide(L)'
;MGRVYAQLALEERRKIERWRHARVSVTEMARILQRHRSTIFRELRRNHFQDSCMPKVVGYFAMAAQLRTSDRRARQRKLIRHPQLRDQVVDRIKDGWTPEQIAGRMRIERAPLRVCQETIYRYIYAKEGMHEELWWYLPTHRKARRPKASRAEIPSRCQHPVSARGRRAALPVRSLG
;
A
#
# COMPACT_ATOMS: atom_id res chain seq x y z
N MET A 1 -8.85 -9.28 21.12
CA MET A 1 -8.05 -8.57 20.09
C MET A 1 -8.98 -7.84 19.15
N GLY A 2 -8.87 -6.51 19.03
CA GLY A 2 -9.72 -5.71 18.16
C GLY A 2 -9.51 -6.09 16.69
N ARG A 3 -10.61 -6.23 15.93
CA ARG A 3 -10.51 -6.47 14.47
C ARG A 3 -9.86 -5.25 13.82
N VAL A 4 -8.72 -5.46 13.17
CA VAL A 4 -8.07 -4.44 12.34
C VAL A 4 -9.05 -4.05 11.23
N TYR A 5 -9.28 -2.76 11.05
CA TYR A 5 -10.16 -2.25 10.01
C TYR A 5 -9.58 -2.57 8.62
N ALA A 6 -10.14 -3.58 7.97
CA ALA A 6 -9.83 -3.93 6.59
C ALA A 6 -10.93 -3.42 5.66
N GLN A 7 -10.53 -2.75 4.59
CA GLN A 7 -11.44 -2.32 3.52
C GLN A 7 -11.99 -3.53 2.78
N LEU A 8 -13.16 -3.38 2.15
CA LEU A 8 -13.70 -4.45 1.30
C LEU A 8 -12.78 -4.65 0.09
N ALA A 9 -12.37 -5.89 -0.14
CA ALA A 9 -11.62 -6.32 -1.30
C ALA A 9 -12.53 -6.40 -2.54
N LEU A 10 -11.91 -6.47 -3.72
CA LEU A 10 -12.64 -6.58 -4.98
C LEU A 10 -13.49 -7.86 -5.05
N GLU A 11 -12.95 -8.96 -4.54
CA GLU A 11 -13.64 -10.25 -4.47
C GLU A 11 -14.87 -10.19 -3.58
N GLU A 12 -14.76 -9.56 -2.40
CA GLU A 12 -15.89 -9.33 -1.50
C GLU A 12 -16.96 -8.49 -2.20
N ARG A 13 -16.58 -7.45 -2.95
CA ARG A 13 -17.52 -6.63 -3.72
C ARG A 13 -18.25 -7.43 -4.82
N ARG A 14 -17.55 -8.31 -5.54
CA ARG A 14 -18.14 -9.20 -6.56
C ARG A 14 -19.12 -10.19 -5.94
N LYS A 15 -18.83 -10.72 -4.76
CA LYS A 15 -19.77 -11.57 -3.99
C LYS A 15 -21.04 -10.80 -3.61
N ILE A 16 -20.88 -9.58 -3.10
CA ILE A 16 -22.01 -8.71 -2.73
C ILE A 16 -22.90 -8.41 -3.95
N GLU A 17 -22.31 -8.11 -5.11
CA GLU A 17 -23.03 -7.91 -6.38
C GLU A 17 -23.85 -9.14 -6.76
N ARG A 18 -23.23 -10.33 -6.81
CA ARG A 18 -23.93 -11.59 -7.11
C ARG A 18 -25.10 -11.85 -6.14
N TRP A 19 -24.87 -11.67 -4.85
CA TRP A 19 -25.91 -11.86 -3.83
C TRP A 19 -27.01 -10.82 -3.90
N ARG A 20 -26.71 -9.60 -4.37
CA ARG A 20 -27.72 -8.57 -4.57
C ARG A 20 -28.66 -8.94 -5.72
N HIS A 21 -28.14 -9.52 -6.79
CA HIS A 21 -28.96 -10.08 -7.88
C HIS A 21 -29.80 -11.27 -7.39
N ALA A 22 -29.25 -12.12 -6.52
CA ALA A 22 -29.97 -13.22 -5.88
C ALA A 22 -30.90 -12.80 -4.72
N ARG A 23 -31.06 -11.49 -4.45
CA ARG A 23 -31.90 -10.93 -3.37
C ARG A 23 -31.61 -11.44 -1.95
N VAL A 24 -30.38 -11.87 -1.70
CA VAL A 24 -29.93 -12.30 -0.36
C VAL A 24 -29.96 -11.11 0.62
N SER A 25 -30.30 -11.38 1.88
CA SER A 25 -30.36 -10.34 2.91
C SER A 25 -28.98 -9.79 3.27
N VAL A 26 -28.90 -8.50 3.63
CA VAL A 26 -27.64 -7.86 4.06
C VAL A 26 -27.05 -8.53 5.30
N THR A 27 -27.91 -9.06 6.18
CA THR A 27 -27.51 -9.77 7.40
C THR A 27 -26.78 -11.07 7.07
N GLU A 28 -27.26 -11.81 6.07
CA GLU A 28 -26.65 -13.05 5.64
C GLU A 28 -25.33 -12.81 4.89
N MET A 29 -25.28 -11.80 4.02
CA MET A 29 -24.02 -11.36 3.39
C MET A 29 -22.96 -11.01 4.45
N ALA A 30 -23.37 -10.32 5.53
CA ALA A 30 -22.49 -9.93 6.62
C ALA A 30 -21.95 -11.14 7.41
N ARG A 31 -22.81 -12.13 7.66
CA ARG A 31 -22.44 -13.41 8.29
C ARG A 31 -21.40 -14.14 7.43
N ILE A 32 -21.64 -14.30 6.13
CA ILE A 32 -20.76 -15.06 5.22
C ILE A 32 -19.40 -14.36 5.05
N LEU A 33 -19.39 -13.03 4.89
CA LEU A 33 -18.13 -12.26 4.77
C LEU A 33 -17.44 -12.01 6.11
N GLN A 34 -18.05 -12.44 7.23
CA GLN A 34 -17.60 -12.14 8.59
C GLN A 34 -17.39 -10.63 8.84
N ARG A 35 -18.16 -9.78 8.15
CA ARG A 35 -18.11 -8.32 8.30
C ARG A 35 -19.28 -7.84 9.13
N HIS A 36 -19.14 -6.64 9.69
CA HIS A 36 -20.25 -6.01 10.40
C HIS A 36 -21.37 -5.62 9.42
N ARG A 37 -22.63 -5.80 9.79
CA ARG A 37 -23.81 -5.46 8.97
C ARG A 37 -23.77 -4.02 8.46
N SER A 38 -23.38 -3.07 9.31
CA SER A 38 -23.27 -1.65 8.93
C SER A 38 -22.19 -1.39 7.89
N THR A 39 -21.17 -2.24 7.77
CA THR A 39 -20.14 -2.10 6.73
C THR A 39 -20.74 -2.34 5.35
N ILE A 40 -21.51 -3.41 5.20
CA ILE A 40 -22.19 -3.74 3.94
C ILE A 40 -23.26 -2.69 3.62
N PHE A 41 -24.04 -2.27 4.61
CA PHE A 41 -25.05 -1.22 4.41
C PHE A 41 -24.42 0.09 3.93
N ARG A 42 -23.32 0.53 4.57
CA ARG A 42 -22.59 1.74 4.17
C ARG A 42 -21.96 1.60 2.78
N GLU A 43 -21.46 0.42 2.43
CA GLU A 43 -20.92 0.14 1.09
C GLU A 43 -22.00 0.29 0.01
N LEU A 44 -23.13 -0.40 0.19
CA LEU A 44 -24.26 -0.36 -0.75
C LEU A 44 -24.81 1.06 -0.91
N ARG A 45 -24.98 1.79 0.19
CA ARG A 45 -25.46 3.18 0.16
C ARG A 45 -24.50 4.13 -0.55
N ARG A 46 -23.19 4.00 -0.33
CA ARG A 46 -22.17 4.92 -0.90
C ARG A 46 -21.87 4.64 -2.36
N ASN A 47 -22.01 3.39 -2.79
CA ASN A 47 -21.62 2.94 -4.13
C ASN A 47 -22.83 2.54 -4.98
N HIS A 48 -24.02 3.03 -4.66
CA HIS A 48 -25.20 2.90 -5.51
C HIS A 48 -24.99 3.65 -6.83
N PHE A 49 -25.13 2.96 -7.96
CA PHE A 49 -25.01 3.53 -9.29
C PHE A 49 -26.40 3.85 -9.84
N GLN A 50 -26.55 5.09 -10.29
CA GLN A 50 -27.72 5.61 -10.97
C GLN A 50 -27.20 6.65 -11.96
N ASP A 51 -27.67 6.57 -13.20
CA ASP A 51 -27.30 7.49 -14.27
C ASP A 51 -28.59 7.95 -14.98
N SER A 52 -28.74 9.26 -15.18
CA SER A 52 -29.88 9.86 -15.86
C SER A 52 -29.90 9.50 -17.34
N CYS A 53 -28.73 9.30 -17.95
CA CYS A 53 -28.59 8.93 -19.36
C CYS A 53 -28.88 7.44 -19.60
N MET A 54 -28.79 6.62 -18.56
CA MET A 54 -29.10 5.18 -18.63
C MET A 54 -30.05 4.77 -17.49
N PRO A 55 -31.34 5.13 -17.56
CA PRO A 55 -32.30 4.86 -16.50
C PRO A 55 -32.50 3.37 -16.19
N LYS A 56 -32.18 2.49 -17.15
CA LYS A 56 -32.27 1.03 -17.01
C LYS A 56 -31.09 0.42 -16.23
N VAL A 57 -29.98 1.15 -16.09
CA VAL A 57 -28.76 0.67 -15.43
C VAL A 57 -28.69 1.27 -14.03
N VAL A 58 -29.51 0.73 -13.12
CA VAL A 58 -29.57 1.17 -11.71
C VAL A 58 -29.26 -0.02 -10.81
N GLY A 59 -28.31 0.17 -9.89
CA GLY A 59 -27.97 -0.89 -8.94
C GLY A 59 -26.59 -0.76 -8.32
N TYR A 60 -26.12 -1.88 -7.78
CA TYR A 60 -24.79 -1.99 -7.21
C TYR A 60 -23.90 -2.81 -8.15
N PHE A 61 -22.86 -2.16 -8.67
CA PHE A 61 -21.88 -2.82 -9.54
C PHE A 61 -20.52 -2.87 -8.87
N ALA A 62 -19.92 -4.06 -8.77
CA ALA A 62 -18.68 -4.26 -8.00
C ALA A 62 -17.51 -3.46 -8.59
N MET A 63 -17.40 -3.41 -9.93
CA MET A 63 -16.35 -2.65 -10.62
C MET A 63 -16.52 -1.15 -10.43
N ALA A 64 -17.74 -0.63 -10.59
CA ALA A 64 -18.02 0.79 -10.35
C ALA A 64 -17.75 1.18 -8.89
N ALA A 65 -18.13 0.33 -7.93
CA ALA A 65 -17.85 0.52 -6.51
C ALA A 65 -16.34 0.56 -6.21
N GLN A 66 -15.56 -0.33 -6.83
CA GLN A 66 -14.11 -0.34 -6.73
C GLN A 66 -13.51 0.95 -7.28
N LEU A 67 -13.87 1.33 -8.51
CA LEU A 67 -13.39 2.55 -9.17
C LEU A 67 -13.70 3.80 -8.35
N ARG A 68 -14.95 3.96 -7.92
CA ARG A 68 -15.35 5.07 -7.04
C ARG A 68 -14.56 5.10 -5.73
N THR A 69 -14.22 3.94 -5.18
CA THR A 69 -13.40 3.84 -3.97
C THR A 69 -11.94 4.22 -4.23
N SER A 70 -11.34 3.75 -5.33
CA SER A 70 -9.99 4.15 -5.71
C SER A 70 -9.89 5.63 -6.01
N ASP A 71 -10.88 6.21 -6.68
CA ASP A 71 -10.89 7.63 -7.05
C ASP A 71 -10.98 8.52 -5.81
N ARG A 72 -11.87 8.19 -4.87
CA ARG A 72 -11.94 8.89 -3.58
C ARG A 72 -10.61 8.86 -2.84
N ARG A 73 -9.92 7.71 -2.83
CA ARG A 73 -8.59 7.60 -2.20
C ARG A 73 -7.51 8.36 -2.97
N ALA A 74 -7.57 8.36 -4.29
CA ALA A 74 -6.64 9.08 -5.14
C ALA A 74 -6.71 10.59 -4.84
N ARG A 75 -7.93 11.16 -4.80
CA ARG A 75 -8.15 12.59 -4.46
C ARG A 75 -7.64 12.97 -3.07
N GLN A 76 -7.56 12.03 -2.14
CA GLN A 76 -7.05 12.25 -0.78
C GLN A 76 -5.53 12.11 -0.67
N ARG A 77 -4.80 11.86 -1.77
CA ARG A 77 -3.34 11.85 -1.76
C ARG A 77 -2.82 13.26 -1.45
N LYS A 78 -1.82 13.35 -0.57
CA LYS A 78 -1.32 14.62 -0.03
C LYS A 78 -0.89 15.62 -1.12
N LEU A 79 -0.19 15.15 -2.15
CA LEU A 79 0.28 15.99 -3.26
C LEU A 79 -0.85 16.41 -4.23
N ILE A 80 -1.98 15.69 -4.24
CA ILE A 80 -3.17 16.10 -5.01
C ILE A 80 -3.99 17.12 -4.20
N ARG A 81 -4.07 16.93 -2.87
CA ARG A 81 -4.81 17.83 -1.97
C ARG A 81 -4.13 19.19 -1.78
N HIS A 82 -2.80 19.25 -1.85
CA HIS A 82 -2.01 20.46 -1.61
C HIS A 82 -1.17 20.80 -2.86
N PRO A 83 -1.74 21.55 -3.83
CA PRO A 83 -1.06 21.85 -5.10
C PRO A 83 0.23 22.65 -4.90
N GLN A 84 0.25 23.64 -4.00
CA GLN A 84 1.46 24.41 -3.69
C GLN A 84 2.63 23.52 -3.22
N LEU A 85 2.34 22.50 -2.42
CA LEU A 85 3.35 21.55 -1.96
C LEU A 85 3.82 20.63 -3.09
N ARG A 86 2.92 20.27 -4.01
CA ARG A 86 3.26 19.51 -5.21
C ARG A 86 4.20 20.31 -6.10
N ASP A 87 3.89 21.56 -6.38
CA ASP A 87 4.68 22.39 -7.28
C ASP A 87 6.12 22.53 -6.76
N GLN A 88 6.29 22.81 -5.46
CA GLN A 88 7.61 22.81 -4.81
C GLN A 88 8.37 21.48 -4.92
N VAL A 89 7.67 20.34 -4.83
CA VAL A 89 8.30 19.02 -4.99
C VAL A 89 8.70 18.80 -6.44
N VAL A 90 7.85 19.18 -7.39
CA VAL A 90 8.11 19.02 -8.83
C VAL A 90 9.27 19.90 -9.26
N ASP A 91 9.34 21.15 -8.82
CA ASP A 91 10.44 22.07 -9.14
C ASP A 91 11.77 21.50 -8.64
N ARG A 92 11.82 21.07 -7.36
CA ARG A 92 13.03 20.44 -6.81
C ARG A 92 13.44 19.16 -7.56
N ILE A 93 12.47 18.36 -8.02
CA ILE A 93 12.76 17.18 -8.85
C ILE A 93 13.39 17.61 -10.17
N LYS A 94 12.85 18.63 -10.84
CA LYS A 94 13.40 19.16 -12.10
C LYS A 94 14.79 19.75 -11.93
N ASP A 95 15.08 20.32 -10.76
CA ASP A 95 16.42 20.77 -10.37
C ASP A 95 17.41 19.62 -10.08
N GLY A 96 16.99 18.36 -10.25
CA GLY A 96 17.84 17.17 -10.08
C GLY A 96 17.90 16.63 -8.65
N TRP A 97 17.01 17.07 -7.74
CA TRP A 97 16.99 16.56 -6.37
C TRP A 97 16.34 15.18 -6.29
N THR A 98 16.93 14.28 -5.50
CA THR A 98 16.33 12.98 -5.22
C THR A 98 15.16 13.10 -4.24
N PRO A 99 14.14 12.21 -4.33
CA PRO A 99 13.02 12.18 -3.38
C PRO A 99 13.44 12.09 -1.91
N GLU A 100 14.53 11.38 -1.61
CA GLU A 100 15.12 11.28 -0.29
C GLU A 100 15.68 12.63 0.20
N GLN A 101 16.40 13.35 -0.67
CA GLN A 101 16.92 14.68 -0.36
C GLN A 101 15.79 15.68 -0.11
N ILE A 102 14.74 15.68 -0.93
CA ILE A 102 13.59 16.59 -0.77
C ILE A 102 12.91 16.34 0.59
N ALA A 103 12.59 15.08 0.90
CA ALA A 103 11.96 14.72 2.16
C ALA A 103 12.87 15.02 3.37
N GLY A 104 14.17 14.76 3.25
CA GLY A 104 15.18 15.08 4.26
C GLY A 104 15.29 16.58 4.50
N ARG A 105 15.33 17.38 3.43
CA ARG A 105 15.44 18.84 3.47
C ARG A 105 14.23 19.46 4.16
N MET A 106 13.02 19.04 3.79
CA MET A 106 11.76 19.47 4.43
C MET A 106 11.73 19.15 5.93
N ARG A 107 12.32 18.03 6.34
CA ARG A 107 12.41 17.66 7.76
C ARG A 107 13.33 18.61 8.53
N ILE A 108 14.48 18.96 7.96
CA ILE A 108 15.43 19.87 8.62
C ILE A 108 14.88 21.29 8.67
N GLU A 109 14.24 21.76 7.60
CA GLU A 109 13.58 23.08 7.52
C GLU A 109 12.33 23.20 8.42
N ARG A 110 11.93 22.11 9.09
CA ARG A 110 10.72 22.04 9.92
C ARG A 110 9.47 22.57 9.22
N ALA A 111 9.34 22.24 7.92
CA ALA A 111 8.20 22.69 7.12
C ALA A 111 6.87 22.24 7.77
N PRO A 112 5.86 23.13 7.84
CA PRO A 112 4.56 22.80 8.47
C PRO A 112 3.85 21.67 7.71
N LEU A 113 4.01 21.61 6.39
CA LEU A 113 3.52 20.53 5.54
C LEU A 113 4.69 19.78 4.90
N ARG A 114 4.97 18.57 5.40
CA ARG A 114 6.06 17.70 4.90
C ARG A 114 5.56 16.45 4.16
N VAL A 115 6.33 15.97 3.20
CA VAL A 115 6.12 14.65 2.56
C VAL A 115 7.29 13.72 2.84
N CYS A 116 7.04 12.42 2.87
CA CYS A 116 8.11 11.42 2.85
C CYS A 116 8.46 11.06 1.41
N GLN A 117 9.65 10.49 1.21
CA GLN A 117 10.15 10.01 -0.07
C GLN A 117 9.18 9.02 -0.73
N GLU A 118 8.50 8.18 0.07
CA GLU A 118 7.50 7.24 -0.45
C GLU A 118 6.30 7.95 -1.07
N THR A 119 5.89 9.08 -0.51
CA THR A 119 4.79 9.89 -1.06
C THR A 119 5.19 10.52 -2.39
N ILE A 120 6.43 10.98 -2.50
CA ILE A 120 7.00 11.56 -3.72
C ILE A 120 7.11 10.48 -4.80
N TYR A 121 7.72 9.32 -4.50
CA TYR A 121 7.78 8.20 -5.45
C TYR A 121 6.39 7.78 -5.94
N ARG A 122 5.42 7.65 -5.02
CA ARG A 122 4.06 7.29 -5.40
C ARG A 122 3.43 8.31 -6.36
N TYR A 123 3.80 9.59 -6.26
CA TYR A 123 3.34 10.63 -7.18
C TYR A 123 4.04 10.57 -8.54
N ILE A 124 5.36 10.44 -8.55
CA ILE A 124 6.16 10.31 -9.80
C ILE A 124 5.63 9.16 -10.66
N TYR A 125 5.37 7.99 -10.04
CA TYR A 125 4.88 6.82 -10.74
C TYR A 125 3.34 6.75 -10.85
N ALA A 126 2.62 7.79 -10.41
CA ALA A 126 1.18 7.90 -10.67
C ALA A 126 0.91 8.46 -12.07
N LYS A 127 -0.36 8.51 -12.48
CA LYS A 127 -0.76 8.99 -13.81
C LYS A 127 -0.30 10.43 -14.04
N GLU A 128 -0.39 11.25 -13.00
CA GLU A 128 -0.05 12.67 -13.00
C GLU A 128 1.45 12.87 -13.22
N GLY A 129 2.29 12.24 -12.38
CA GLY A 129 3.75 12.35 -12.50
C GLY A 129 4.33 11.69 -13.75
N MET A 130 3.65 10.67 -14.29
CA MET A 130 4.01 10.06 -15.57
C MET A 130 3.73 10.98 -16.75
N HIS A 131 2.61 11.72 -16.72
CA HIS A 131 2.27 12.71 -17.75
C HIS A 131 3.25 13.89 -17.76
N GLU A 132 3.77 14.27 -16.59
CA GLU A 132 4.82 15.30 -16.45
C GLU A 132 6.24 14.77 -16.70
N GLU A 133 6.40 13.49 -17.05
CA GLU A 133 7.68 12.81 -17.28
C GLU A 133 8.69 12.94 -16.14
N LEU A 134 8.21 13.05 -14.89
CA LEU A 134 9.07 13.26 -13.71
C LEU A 134 10.08 12.14 -13.47
N TRP A 135 9.82 10.95 -14.01
CA TRP A 135 10.72 9.80 -13.96
C TRP A 135 12.04 10.06 -14.68
N TRP A 136 12.08 10.99 -15.65
CA TRP A 136 13.29 11.39 -16.36
C TRP A 136 14.27 12.16 -15.47
N TYR A 137 13.80 12.88 -14.46
CA TYR A 137 14.69 13.64 -13.58
C TYR A 137 15.26 12.80 -12.42
N LEU A 138 14.83 11.54 -12.31
CA LEU A 138 15.39 10.63 -11.33
C LEU A 138 16.73 10.06 -11.82
N PRO A 139 17.71 9.83 -10.92
CA PRO A 139 19.04 9.33 -11.30
C PRO A 139 19.08 8.05 -12.13
N THR A 140 18.00 7.26 -12.12
CA THR A 140 17.93 5.98 -12.84
C THR A 140 17.10 6.04 -14.12
N HIS A 141 16.40 7.16 -14.39
CA HIS A 141 15.55 7.36 -15.57
C HIS A 141 14.60 6.19 -15.86
N ARG A 142 14.10 5.51 -14.83
CA ARG A 142 13.24 4.33 -15.02
C ARG A 142 11.79 4.73 -15.09
N LYS A 143 11.13 4.33 -16.17
CA LYS A 143 9.67 4.39 -16.30
C LYS A 143 8.94 3.48 -15.31
N ALA A 144 9.58 2.43 -14.80
CA ALA A 144 9.00 1.53 -13.82
C ALA A 144 9.79 1.54 -12.51
N ARG A 145 9.06 1.70 -11.40
CA ARG A 145 9.64 1.62 -10.06
C ARG A 145 10.10 0.19 -9.79
N ARG A 146 11.33 0.03 -9.29
CA ARG A 146 11.75 -1.28 -8.76
C ARG A 146 10.93 -1.62 -7.51
N PRO A 147 10.39 -2.85 -7.42
CA PRO A 147 9.77 -3.29 -6.19
C PRO A 147 10.81 -3.20 -5.08
N LYS A 148 10.42 -2.64 -3.95
CA LYS A 148 11.27 -2.65 -2.77
C LYS A 148 11.37 -4.12 -2.36
N ALA A 149 12.58 -4.67 -2.35
CA ALA A 149 12.79 -6.03 -1.84
C ALA A 149 12.14 -6.08 -0.44
N SER A 150 11.22 -7.04 -0.25
CA SER A 150 10.80 -7.37 1.11
C SER A 150 12.07 -7.69 1.87
N ARG A 151 12.21 -7.14 3.09
CA ARG A 151 13.26 -7.59 3.99
C ARG A 151 13.11 -9.11 4.08
N ALA A 152 14.04 -9.86 3.51
CA ALA A 152 14.11 -11.28 3.78
C ALA A 152 14.17 -11.38 5.31
N GLU A 153 13.33 -12.21 5.91
CA GLU A 153 13.51 -12.55 7.32
C GLU A 153 14.97 -12.94 7.46
N ILE A 154 15.70 -12.17 8.26
CA ILE A 154 17.04 -12.60 8.67
C ILE A 154 16.75 -13.91 9.38
N PRO A 155 17.22 -15.07 8.87
CA PRO A 155 16.94 -16.34 9.51
C PRO A 155 17.37 -16.18 10.97
N SER A 156 16.45 -16.44 11.90
CA SER A 156 16.79 -16.46 13.32
C SER A 156 18.00 -17.37 13.45
N ARG A 157 19.13 -16.81 13.91
CA ARG A 157 20.41 -17.50 14.08
C ARG A 157 20.13 -18.92 14.57
N CYS A 158 20.43 -19.91 13.74
CA CYS A 158 20.19 -21.32 14.04
C CYS A 158 20.75 -21.62 15.43
N GLN A 159 19.87 -21.93 16.39
CA GLN A 159 20.27 -22.55 17.64
C GLN A 159 20.65 -23.99 17.29
N HIS A 160 21.87 -24.18 16.77
CA HIS A 160 22.49 -25.49 16.84
C HIS A 160 23.09 -25.62 18.24
N PRO A 161 22.53 -26.45 19.13
CA PRO A 161 23.30 -26.88 20.29
C PRO A 161 24.46 -27.71 19.75
N VAL A 162 25.68 -27.18 19.84
CA VAL A 162 26.89 -27.97 19.61
C VAL A 162 26.89 -29.04 20.70
N SER A 163 26.49 -30.27 20.35
CA SER A 163 26.62 -31.42 21.24
C SER A 163 28.11 -31.65 21.48
N ALA A 164 28.62 -31.16 22.62
CA ALA A 164 29.94 -31.48 23.13
C ALA A 164 29.99 -32.98 23.48
N ARG A 165 30.21 -33.83 22.48
CA ARG A 165 30.55 -35.24 22.65
C ARG A 165 31.89 -35.48 21.98
N GLY A 166 32.91 -35.64 22.81
CA GLY A 166 34.26 -35.98 22.36
C GLY A 166 35.31 -35.71 23.43
N ARG A 167 35.24 -36.42 24.56
CA ARG A 167 36.38 -36.58 25.47
C ARG A 167 37.54 -37.13 24.65
N ARG A 168 38.56 -36.31 24.38
CA ARG A 168 39.88 -36.82 23.98
C ARG A 168 40.67 -37.08 25.26
N ALA A 169 40.92 -38.36 25.50
CA ALA A 169 41.74 -38.87 26.59
C ALA A 169 43.13 -38.22 26.54
N ALA A 170 43.64 -37.86 27.72
CA ALA A 170 44.99 -37.41 27.92
C ALA A 170 45.97 -38.51 27.48
N LEU A 171 46.94 -38.16 26.63
CA LEU A 171 48.13 -38.98 26.39
C LEU A 171 49.25 -38.46 27.31
N PRO A 172 50.00 -39.33 27.99
CA PRO A 172 51.06 -38.92 28.89
C PRO A 172 52.25 -38.33 28.12
N VAL A 173 52.74 -37.19 28.60
CA VAL A 173 54.01 -36.58 28.19
C VAL A 173 55.16 -37.54 28.48
N ARG A 174 55.87 -37.98 27.43
CA ARG A 174 57.16 -38.66 27.53
C ARG A 174 58.25 -37.65 27.86
N SER A 175 58.99 -37.91 28.92
CA SER A 175 60.25 -37.24 29.26
C SER A 175 61.32 -37.53 28.20
N LEU A 176 61.99 -36.48 27.74
CA LEU A 176 63.36 -36.50 27.22
C LEU A 176 64.02 -35.33 27.98
N GLY A 177 65.03 -35.54 28.80
CA GLY A 177 66.33 -36.10 28.43
C GLY A 177 67.29 -34.93 28.43
#